data_AF-A0A935MPY9-F1
#
_entry.id   AF-A0A935MPY9-F1
#
_cell.length_a   1.000
_cell.length_b   1.000
_cell.length_c   1.000
_cell.angle_alpha   90.00
_cell.angle_beta   90.00
_cell.angle_gamma   90.00
#
_symmetry.space_group_name_H-M   'P 1'
#
loop_
_entity.id
_entity.type
_entity.pdbx_description
1 polymer ?
#
loop_
_entity_poly.entity_id
_entity_poly.type
_entity_poly.pdbx_seq_one_letter_code
_entity_poly.pdbx_strand_id
1 'polypeptide(L)' 'MSLSINEANPKASAFGSERIQEILDQTGCVGIRIYNGYYDSKRRFVLVGVDEDGNDMTSGRILDYSTPCPPYCAPSTSLG' A
#
# COMPACT_ATOMS: atom_id res chain seq x y z
N MET A 1 17.33 -14.67 -9.90
CA MET A 1 17.68 -13.69 -8.85
C MET A 1 16.61 -13.83 -7.78
N SER A 2 16.90 -14.51 -6.66
CA SER A 2 15.92 -14.67 -5.60
C SER A 2 15.74 -13.32 -4.91
N LEU A 3 14.55 -12.72 -4.97
CA LEU A 3 14.22 -11.65 -4.04
C LEU A 3 14.33 -12.22 -2.62
N SER A 4 15.04 -11.52 -1.74
CA SER A 4 15.12 -11.87 -0.33
C SER A 4 13.78 -11.55 0.34
N ILE A 5 12.81 -12.47 0.25
CA ILE A 5 11.48 -12.31 0.86
C ILE A 5 11.60 -12.56 2.36
N ASN A 6 11.29 -11.55 3.16
CA ASN A 6 11.26 -11.63 4.62
C ASN A 6 10.42 -10.47 5.21
N GLU A 7 10.35 -10.31 6.52
CA GLU A 7 9.60 -9.19 7.14
C GLU A 7 10.10 -7.80 6.72
N ALA A 8 11.39 -7.66 6.41
CA ALA A 8 11.96 -6.39 5.95
C ALA A 8 11.71 -6.14 4.46
N ASN A 9 11.47 -7.20 3.69
CA ASN A 9 11.15 -7.15 2.27
C ASN A 9 9.96 -8.09 2.00
N PRO A 10 8.74 -7.67 2.40
CA PRO A 10 7.56 -8.48 2.22
C PRO A 10 7.27 -8.70 0.73
N LYS A 11 6.81 -9.90 0.38
CA LYS A 11 6.40 -10.24 -0.98
C LYS A 11 5.09 -9.57 -1.38
N ALA A 12 4.23 -9.29 -0.41
CA ALA A 12 2.93 -8.67 -0.62
C ALA A 12 2.52 -7.86 0.61
N SER A 13 1.63 -6.89 0.38
CA SER A 13 0.97 -6.09 1.41
C SER A 13 -0.51 -6.01 1.10
N ALA A 14 -1.35 -6.44 2.03
CA ALA A 14 -2.79 -6.32 1.91
C ALA A 14 -3.30 -5.04 2.58
N PHE A 15 -4.34 -4.45 2.00
CA PHE A 15 -5.07 -3.29 2.51
C PHE A 15 -6.56 -3.64 2.58
N GLY A 16 -7.24 -3.20 3.63
CA GLY A 16 -8.68 -3.40 3.76
C GLY A 16 -9.45 -2.58 2.73
N SER A 17 -10.51 -3.16 2.15
CA SER A 17 -11.33 -2.51 1.12
C SER A 17 -11.94 -1.19 1.62
N GLU A 18 -12.43 -1.15 2.85
CA GLU A 18 -12.99 0.07 3.46
C GLU A 18 -11.96 1.19 3.53
N ARG A 19 -10.71 0.88 3.87
CA ARG A 19 -9.62 1.86 3.92
C ARG A 19 -9.27 2.39 2.54
N ILE A 20 -9.25 1.52 1.54
CA ILE A 20 -9.05 1.92 0.14
C ILE A 20 -10.18 2.85 -0.29
N GLN A 21 -11.43 2.52 0.08
CA GLN A 21 -12.59 3.34 -0.22
C GLN A 21 -12.49 4.72 0.46
N GLU A 22 -12.00 4.81 1.70
CA GLU A 22 -11.76 6.11 2.37
C GLU A 22 -10.81 7.02 1.57
N ILE A 23 -9.84 6.47 0.80
CA ILE A 23 -9.00 7.29 -0.09
C ILE A 23 -9.81 7.74 -1.31
N LEU A 24 -10.60 6.85 -1.90
CA LEU A 24 -11.37 7.11 -3.12
C LEU A 24 -12.55 8.05 -2.88
N ASP A 25 -13.11 8.08 -1.66
CA ASP A 25 -14.24 8.94 -1.29
C ASP A 25 -13.84 10.40 -1.06
N GLN A 26 -12.55 10.73 -1.10
CA GLN A 26 -12.08 12.11 -1.01
C GLN A 26 -12.60 12.91 -2.21
N THR A 27 -13.15 14.09 -1.95
CA THR A 27 -13.65 14.97 -3.02
C THR A 27 -12.55 15.30 -4.02
N GLY A 28 -12.81 15.03 -5.31
CA GLY A 28 -11.86 15.25 -6.40
C GLY A 28 -10.83 14.13 -6.60
N CYS A 29 -10.90 13.04 -5.83
CA CYS A 29 -10.04 11.87 -6.01
C CYS A 29 -10.48 11.04 -7.22
N VAL A 30 -9.55 10.74 -8.11
CA VAL A 30 -9.79 9.92 -9.32
C VAL A 30 -8.97 8.63 -9.34
N GLY A 31 -8.11 8.41 -8.34
CA GLY A 31 -7.27 7.23 -8.28
C GLY A 31 -6.36 7.18 -7.06
N ILE A 32 -5.48 6.18 -7.03
CA ILE A 32 -4.54 5.95 -5.94
C ILE A 32 -3.13 5.82 -6.50
N ARG A 33 -2.17 6.53 -5.90
CA ARG A 33 -0.74 6.37 -6.12
C ARG A 33 -0.13 5.58 -4.98
N ILE A 34 0.75 4.63 -5.30
CA ILE A 34 1.44 3.78 -4.34
C ILE A 34 2.91 4.15 -4.31
N TYR A 35 3.37 4.63 -3.17
CA TYR A 35 4.77 4.93 -2.91
C TYR A 35 5.46 3.76 -2.20
N ASN A 36 6.67 3.45 -2.64
CA ASN A 36 7.57 2.54 -1.94
C ASN A 36 8.29 3.32 -0.84
N GLY A 37 8.08 2.93 0.41
CA GLY A 37 8.72 3.54 1.57
C GLY A 37 9.52 2.53 2.38
N TYR A 38 10.24 3.04 3.37
CA TYR A 38 10.94 2.24 4.37
C TYR A 38 10.66 2.82 5.76
N TYR A 39 10.36 1.96 6.72
CA TYR A 39 10.28 2.32 8.13
C TYR A 39 11.01 1.25 8.93
N ASP A 40 11.97 1.67 9.75
CA ASP A 40 12.81 0.77 10.55
C ASP A 40 13.46 -0.34 9.70
N SER A 41 14.06 0.04 8.57
CA SER A 41 14.66 -0.87 7.58
C SER A 41 13.71 -1.91 6.94
N LYS A 42 12.39 -1.81 7.19
CA LYS A 42 11.37 -2.65 6.57
C LYS A 42 10.66 -1.88 5.46
N ARG A 43 10.57 -2.47 4.26
CA ARG A 43 9.82 -1.91 3.13
C ARG A 43 8.35 -1.83 3.49
N ARG A 44 7.74 -0.69 3.18
CA ARG A 44 6.31 -0.42 3.34
C ARG A 44 5.76 0.23 2.09
N PHE A 45 4.45 0.23 1.97
CA PHE A 45 3.74 0.97 0.94
C PHE A 45 2.93 2.08 1.56
N VAL A 46 2.90 3.23 0.90
CA VAL A 46 2.06 4.36 1.26
C VAL A 46 1.11 4.63 0.09
N LEU A 47 -0.19 4.60 0.35
CA LEU A 47 -1.23 4.87 -0.63
C LEU A 47 -1.75 6.29 -0.42
N VAL A 48 -1.79 7.07 -1.50
CA VAL A 48 -2.24 8.46 -1.51
C VAL A 48 -3.28 8.62 -2.63
N GLY A 49 -4.31 9.43 -2.39
CA GLY A 49 -5.27 9.80 -3.43
C GLY A 49 -4.63 10.66 -4.51
N VAL A 50 -5.11 10.55 -5.74
CA VAL A 50 -4.67 11.37 -6.87
C VAL A 50 -5.85 12.21 -7.36
N ASP A 51 -5.65 13.50 -7.54
CA ASP A 51 -6.69 14.40 -8.06
C ASP A 51 -6.78 14.39 -9.61
N GLU A 52 -7.77 15.11 -10.16
CA GLU A 52 -8.00 15.23 -11.60
C GLU A 52 -6.79 15.78 -12.39
N ASP A 53 -5.94 16.58 -11.74
CA ASP A 53 -4.73 17.15 -12.31
C ASP A 53 -3.51 16.21 -12.17
N GLY A 54 -3.68 15.06 -11.52
CA GLY A 54 -2.62 14.08 -11.28
C GLY A 54 -1.74 14.38 -10.07
N ASN A 55 -2.10 15.35 -9.22
CA ASN A 55 -1.36 15.66 -8.00
C ASN A 55 -1.74 14.71 -6.86
N ASP A 56 -0.81 14.56 -5.92
CA ASP A 56 -1.07 13.78 -4.71
C ASP A 56 -1.89 14.58 -3.70
N MET A 57 -2.95 13.96 -3.20
CA MET A 57 -3.81 14.52 -2.16
C MET A 57 -3.19 14.35 -0.77
N THR A 58 -2.03 14.95 -0.53
CA THR A 58 -1.24 14.76 0.71
C THR A 58 -1.89 15.34 1.98
N SER A 59 -2.86 16.24 1.82
CA SER A 59 -3.60 16.84 2.94
C SER A 59 -4.79 15.99 3.39
N GLY A 60 -5.12 14.94 2.65
CA GLY A 60 -6.29 14.10 2.90
C GLY A 60 -5.96 12.75 3.53
N ARG A 61 -6.75 11.73 3.21
CA ARG A 61 -6.58 10.38 3.72
C ARG A 61 -5.39 9.70 3.05
N ILE A 62 -4.48 9.20 3.87
CA ILE A 62 -3.29 8.44 3.47
C ILE A 62 -3.30 7.11 4.22
N LEU A 63 -2.95 6.02 3.54
CA LEU A 63 -2.74 4.73 4.18
C LEU A 63 -1.26 4.34 4.13
N ASP A 64 -0.64 4.25 5.29
CA ASP A 64 0.76 3.88 5.50
C ASP A 64 0.92 2.54 6.26
N TYR A 65 -0.20 1.98 6.69
CA TYR A 65 -0.27 0.69 7.37
C TYR A 65 -0.90 -0.37 6.45
N SER A 66 -0.16 -1.46 6.25
CA SER A 66 -0.60 -2.62 5.48
C SER A 66 -0.37 -3.89 6.28
N THR A 67 -0.97 -4.99 5.86
CA THR A 67 -0.70 -6.31 6.41
C THR A 67 0.36 -7.00 5.53
N PRO A 68 1.65 -7.03 5.93
CA PRO A 68 2.71 -7.62 5.12
C PRO A 68 2.71 -9.14 5.19
N CYS A 69 3.13 -9.76 4.10
CA CYS A 69 3.45 -11.17 4.01
C CYS A 69 4.92 -11.35 3.65
N PRO A 70 5.74 -12.01 4.49
CA PRO A 70 5.48 -12.50 5.86
C PRO A 70 5.29 -11.36 6.90
N PRO A 71 4.66 -11.62 8.07
CA PRO A 71 4.22 -12.91 8.60
C PRO A 71 2.78 -13.31 8.25
N TYR A 72 1.95 -12.38 7.76
CA TYR A 72 0.53 -12.62 7.52
C TYR A 72 0.28 -12.90 6.03
N CYS A 73 0.40 -14.17 5.65
CA CYS A 73 0.27 -14.60 4.27
C CYS A 73 -1.10 -15.19 3.98
N ALA A 74 -1.57 -15.02 2.73
CA ALA A 74 -2.78 -15.68 2.28
C ALA A 74 -2.59 -17.21 2.27
N PRO A 75 -3.62 -17.99 2.67
CA PRO A 75 -3.54 -19.45 2.77
C PRO A 75 -3.39 -20.14 1.41
N SER A 76 -3.83 -19.48 0.33
CA SER A 76 -3.60 -19.92 -1.05
C SER A 76 -2.94 -18.79 -1.82
N THR A 77 -1.77 -19.04 -2.39
CA THR A 77 -1.07 -18.08 -3.24
C THR A 77 -0.29 -18.85 -4.29
N SER A 78 -0.64 -18.67 -5.56
CA SER A 78 0.11 -19.18 -6.72
C SER A 78 1.25 -18.23 -7.14
N LEU A 79 1.36 -17.06 -6.51
CA LEU A 79 2.34 -16.02 -6.80
C LEU A 79 3.47 -16.08 -5.76
N GLY A 80 4.62 -16.62 -6.20
CA GLY A 80 5.84 -16.81 -5.41
C GLY A 80 6.47 -15.50 -4.96
#